data_AF-A0A7K4I5F6-F1
#
_entry.id   AF-A0A7K4I5F6-F1
#
_cell.length_a   1.000
_cell.length_b   1.000
_cell.length_c   1.000
_cell.angle_alpha   90.00
_cell.angle_beta   90.00
_cell.angle_gamma   90.00
#
_symmetry.space_group_name_H-M   'P 1'
#
loop_
_entity.id
_entity.type
_entity.pdbx_description
1 polymer ?
#
loop_
_entity_poly.entity_id
_entity_poly.type
_entity_poly.pdbx_seq_one_letter_code
_entity_poly.pdbx_strand_id
1 'polypeptide(L)'
;MTYFTSKHIAAITISAAFYGVLSAYIAPIFWNATHLPFFCDTLGVFAFILVLWWVRKFGAVTMTSIIATIITLTLNPSATQFFGFTAAGIVFDILTKLVGYKNSLDKRVLSTITLLFVSFVSTTTTGVIIGSLFMNSTFLTALFGGIAFFAMLHATGGVAGAIVGIVLTKTLSARIDLQKM
;
A
#
# COMPACT_ATOMS: atom_id res chain seq x y z
N MET A 1 -5.84 -27.69 -9.19
CA MET A 1 -5.26 -26.50 -9.83
C MET A 1 -4.68 -25.59 -8.74
N THR A 2 -3.48 -25.05 -8.91
CA THR A 2 -2.86 -24.15 -7.93
C THR A 2 -3.42 -22.72 -8.09
N TYR A 3 -3.91 -22.13 -7.00
CA TYR A 3 -4.48 -20.77 -7.04
C TYR A 3 -3.39 -19.73 -7.34
N PHE A 4 -2.26 -19.77 -6.64
CA PHE A 4 -1.05 -19.00 -6.99
C PHE A 4 -0.04 -19.87 -7.72
N THR A 5 0.55 -19.33 -8.79
CA THR A 5 1.65 -19.96 -9.51
C THR A 5 2.98 -19.50 -8.90
N SER A 6 4.09 -20.15 -9.25
CA SER A 6 5.43 -19.70 -8.85
C SER A 6 5.71 -18.24 -9.23
N LYS A 7 5.24 -17.80 -10.42
CA LYS A 7 5.34 -16.40 -10.85
C LYS A 7 4.56 -15.44 -9.93
N HIS A 8 3.36 -15.85 -9.49
CA HIS A 8 2.57 -15.02 -8.56
C HIS A 8 3.25 -14.92 -7.20
N ILE A 9 3.77 -16.04 -6.68
CA ILE A 9 4.48 -16.06 -5.40
C ILE A 9 5.71 -15.16 -5.47
N ALA A 10 6.49 -15.23 -6.56
CA ALA A 10 7.65 -14.37 -6.76
C ALA A 10 7.27 -12.87 -6.75
N ALA A 11 6.21 -12.48 -7.46
CA ALA A 11 5.74 -11.10 -7.49
C ALA A 11 5.28 -10.60 -6.10
N ILE A 12 4.56 -11.44 -5.34
CA ILE A 12 4.12 -11.15 -3.97
C ILE A 12 5.34 -10.94 -3.06
N THR A 13 6.30 -11.87 -3.08
CA THR A 13 7.48 -11.84 -2.20
C THR A 13 8.40 -10.67 -2.52
N ILE A 14 8.67 -10.38 -3.81
CA ILE A 14 9.52 -9.24 -4.19
C ILE A 14 8.87 -7.92 -3.77
N SER A 15 7.55 -7.76 -4.01
CA SER A 15 6.82 -6.55 -3.61
C SER A 15 6.78 -6.40 -2.08
N ALA A 16 6.63 -7.51 -1.35
CA ALA A 16 6.63 -7.51 0.11
C ALA A 16 8.02 -7.20 0.69
N ALA A 17 9.09 -7.74 0.09
CA ALA A 17 10.46 -7.44 0.50
C ALA A 17 10.81 -5.97 0.26
N PHE A 18 10.47 -5.44 -0.92
CA PHE A 18 10.63 -4.02 -1.22
C PHE A 18 9.92 -3.15 -0.19
N TYR A 19 8.63 -3.41 0.04
CA TYR A 19 7.83 -2.63 0.97
C TYR A 19 8.32 -2.78 2.43
N GLY A 20 8.50 -4.01 2.91
CA GLY A 20 8.85 -4.31 4.29
C GLY A 20 10.24 -3.84 4.69
N VAL A 21 11.25 -4.01 3.83
CA VAL A 21 12.64 -3.60 4.12
C VAL A 21 12.77 -2.08 4.12
N LEU A 22 12.23 -1.38 3.11
CA LEU A 22 12.26 0.07 3.10
C LEU A 22 11.48 0.65 4.28
N SER A 23 10.37 0.01 4.67
CA SER A 23 9.59 0.46 5.82
C SER A 23 10.26 0.16 7.17
N ALA A 24 11.12 -0.86 7.25
CA ALA A 24 11.86 -1.16 8.47
C ALA A 24 13.00 -0.16 8.71
N TYR A 25 13.66 0.32 7.65
CA TYR A 25 14.87 1.13 7.77
C TYR A 25 14.71 2.60 7.37
N ILE A 26 13.95 2.89 6.32
CA ILE A 26 13.87 4.25 5.75
C ILE A 26 12.66 5.01 6.32
N ALA A 27 11.51 4.35 6.46
CA ALA A 27 10.32 5.01 7.01
C ALA A 27 10.52 5.56 8.44
N PRO A 28 11.24 4.90 9.37
CA PRO A 28 11.50 5.47 10.69
C PRO A 28 12.36 6.73 10.64
N ILE A 29 13.32 6.81 9.71
CA ILE A 29 14.13 8.01 9.52
C ILE A 29 13.24 9.17 9.08
N PHE A 30 12.35 8.92 8.11
CA PHE A 30 11.40 9.92 7.63
C PHE A 30 10.43 10.38 8.72
N TRP A 31 9.90 9.43 9.50
CA TRP A 31 9.03 9.72 10.64
C TRP A 31 9.74 10.53 11.72
N ASN A 32 10.97 10.16 12.10
CA ASN A 32 11.70 10.90 13.13
C ASN A 32 12.05 12.33 12.68
N ALA A 33 12.28 12.53 11.38
CA ALA A 33 12.61 13.85 10.83
C ALA A 33 11.38 14.76 10.68
N THR A 34 10.22 14.22 10.29
CA THR A 34 9.05 15.03 9.88
C THR A 34 7.80 14.81 10.72
N HIS A 35 7.72 13.69 11.43
CA HIS A 35 6.52 13.15 12.06
C HIS A 35 5.36 12.94 11.08
N LEU A 36 5.62 12.86 9.77
CA LEU A 36 4.58 12.70 8.76
C LEU A 36 4.51 11.24 8.29
N PRO A 37 3.32 10.62 8.26
CA PRO A 37 3.19 9.21 7.91
C PRO A 37 3.22 8.93 6.40
N PHE A 38 3.05 9.94 5.55
CA PHE A 38 2.73 9.74 4.14
C PHE A 38 3.75 8.89 3.34
N PHE A 39 5.02 8.83 3.78
CA PHE A 39 6.07 8.09 3.08
C PHE A 39 5.85 6.57 3.16
N CYS A 40 5.48 6.01 4.32
CA CYS A 40 5.22 4.57 4.42
C CYS A 40 3.95 4.16 3.66
N ASP A 41 2.92 5.01 3.62
CA ASP A 41 1.75 4.80 2.76
C ASP A 41 2.11 4.84 1.28
N THR A 42 3.00 5.76 0.88
CA THR A 42 3.47 5.86 -0.50
C THR A 42 4.14 4.56 -0.93
N LEU A 43 5.06 4.03 -0.11
CA LEU A 43 5.75 2.77 -0.37
C LEU A 43 4.80 1.57 -0.42
N GLY A 44 3.88 1.49 0.55
CA GLY A 44 2.91 0.40 0.65
C GLY A 44 1.97 0.37 -0.55
N VAL A 45 1.31 1.49 -0.84
CA VAL A 45 0.36 1.58 -1.95
C VAL A 45 1.04 1.36 -3.31
N PHE A 46 2.23 1.90 -3.49
CA PHE A 46 3.01 1.64 -4.69
C PHE A 46 3.24 0.14 -4.89
N ALA A 47 3.67 -0.58 -3.85
CA ALA A 47 3.87 -2.02 -3.89
C ALA A 47 2.55 -2.79 -4.11
N PHE A 48 1.45 -2.33 -3.51
CA PHE A 48 0.12 -2.92 -3.68
C PHE A 48 -0.37 -2.83 -5.13
N ILE A 49 -0.19 -1.68 -5.78
CA ILE A 49 -0.56 -1.51 -7.19
C ILE A 49 0.32 -2.38 -8.09
N LEU A 50 1.61 -2.47 -7.80
CA LEU A 50 2.54 -3.29 -8.57
C LEU A 50 2.16 -4.78 -8.51
N VAL A 51 1.91 -5.31 -7.30
CA VAL A 51 1.51 -6.72 -7.14
C VAL A 51 0.11 -6.98 -7.70
N LEU A 52 -0.84 -6.04 -7.54
CA LEU A 52 -2.17 -6.15 -8.12
C LEU A 52 -2.08 -6.24 -9.65
N TRP A 53 -1.31 -5.35 -10.27
CA TRP A 53 -1.13 -5.30 -11.72
C TRP A 53 -0.51 -6.60 -12.25
N TRP A 54 0.48 -7.14 -11.54
CA TRP A 54 1.19 -8.35 -11.93
C TRP A 54 0.35 -9.63 -11.72
N VAL A 55 -0.31 -9.76 -10.57
CA VAL A 55 -0.95 -11.00 -10.14
C VAL A 55 -2.43 -11.08 -10.53
N ARG A 56 -3.16 -9.96 -10.42
CA ARG A 56 -4.61 -9.85 -10.75
C ARG A 56 -5.49 -10.92 -10.08
N LYS A 57 -5.19 -11.28 -8.83
CA LYS A 57 -5.96 -12.24 -8.03
C LYS A 57 -6.21 -11.73 -6.63
N PHE A 58 -7.33 -12.16 -6.04
CA PHE A 58 -7.71 -11.78 -4.69
C PHE A 58 -6.77 -12.45 -3.70
N GLY A 59 -6.39 -11.71 -2.66
CA GLY A 59 -5.42 -12.14 -1.66
C GLY A 59 -3.98 -11.77 -2.01
N ALA A 60 -3.68 -11.31 -3.22
CA ALA A 60 -2.30 -10.98 -3.60
C ALA A 60 -1.77 -9.79 -2.80
N VAL A 61 -2.57 -8.72 -2.70
CA VAL A 61 -2.19 -7.51 -1.94
C VAL A 61 -2.16 -7.81 -0.44
N THR A 62 -3.14 -8.57 0.05
CA THR A 62 -3.20 -9.01 1.45
C THR A 62 -1.98 -9.85 1.83
N MET A 63 -1.56 -10.80 0.99
CA MET A 63 -0.35 -11.60 1.27
C MET A 63 0.89 -10.72 1.24
N THR A 64 0.99 -9.77 0.32
CA THR A 64 2.09 -8.80 0.30
C THR A 64 2.14 -7.98 1.59
N SER A 65 1.02 -7.49 2.10
CA SER A 65 0.99 -6.71 3.34
C SER A 65 1.31 -7.54 4.58
N ILE A 66 0.85 -8.80 4.65
CA ILE A 66 1.17 -9.72 5.75
C ILE A 66 2.66 -10.04 5.76
N ILE A 67 3.25 -10.40 4.61
CA ILE A 67 4.68 -10.71 4.53
C ILE A 67 5.52 -9.47 4.85
N ALA A 68 5.14 -8.30 4.33
CA ALA A 68 5.82 -7.05 4.67
C ALA A 68 5.76 -6.76 6.17
N THR A 69 4.62 -7.03 6.83
CA THR A 69 4.48 -6.90 8.29
C THR A 69 5.41 -7.86 9.03
N ILE A 70 5.50 -9.11 8.61
CA ILE A 70 6.42 -10.08 9.21
C ILE A 70 7.87 -9.61 9.06
N ILE A 71 8.26 -9.17 7.86
CA ILE A 71 9.61 -8.63 7.60
C ILE A 71 9.87 -7.41 8.49
N THR A 72 8.98 -6.43 8.49
CA THR A 72 9.15 -5.21 9.26
C THR A 72 9.23 -5.47 10.75
N LEU A 73 8.39 -6.35 11.32
CA LEU A 73 8.44 -6.68 12.74
C LEU A 73 9.65 -7.54 13.12
N THR A 74 10.18 -8.33 12.18
CA THR A 74 11.42 -9.09 12.41
C THR A 74 12.63 -8.16 12.44
N LEU A 75 12.66 -7.15 11.57
CA LEU A 75 13.76 -6.18 11.48
C LEU A 75 13.64 -5.03 12.50
N ASN A 76 12.42 -4.66 12.87
CA ASN A 76 12.11 -3.62 13.84
C ASN A 76 10.85 -4.02 14.66
N PRO A 77 11.01 -4.78 15.75
CA PRO A 77 9.89 -5.28 16.56
C PRO A 77 9.02 -4.17 17.18
N SER A 78 9.55 -2.96 17.32
CA SER A 78 8.80 -1.82 17.87
C SER A 78 7.79 -1.22 16.89
N ALA A 79 7.89 -1.55 15.59
CA ALA A 79 7.05 -0.99 14.53
C ALA A 79 5.64 -1.61 14.46
N THR A 80 4.98 -1.77 15.60
CA THR A 80 3.67 -2.43 15.73
C THR A 80 2.54 -1.74 14.96
N GLN A 81 2.68 -0.45 14.64
CA GLN A 81 1.77 0.28 13.75
C GLN A 81 1.61 -0.37 12.36
N PHE A 82 2.53 -1.26 11.95
CA PHE A 82 2.42 -2.02 10.69
C PHE A 82 1.18 -2.92 10.59
N PHE A 83 0.53 -3.26 11.71
CA PHE A 83 -0.77 -3.94 11.67
C PHE A 83 -1.86 -3.09 10.99
N GLY A 84 -1.80 -1.76 11.13
CA GLY A 84 -2.69 -0.85 10.38
C GLY A 84 -2.51 -0.97 8.87
N PHE A 85 -1.26 -1.14 8.42
CA PHE A 85 -0.95 -1.35 7.00
C PHE A 85 -1.39 -2.72 6.47
N THR A 86 -1.38 -3.76 7.32
CA THR A 86 -2.01 -5.05 6.97
C THR A 86 -3.50 -4.88 6.73
N ALA A 87 -4.20 -4.13 7.59
CA ALA A 87 -5.62 -3.84 7.40
C ALA A 87 -5.87 -3.07 6.09
N ALA A 88 -5.02 -2.10 5.75
CA ALA A 88 -5.05 -1.43 4.45
C ALA A 88 -4.95 -2.40 3.27
N GLY A 89 -4.04 -3.37 3.34
CA GLY A 89 -3.86 -4.38 2.30
C GLY A 89 -5.11 -5.22 2.09
N ILE A 90 -5.78 -5.62 3.17
CA ILE A 90 -7.07 -6.34 3.14
C ILE A 90 -8.15 -5.47 2.47
N VAL A 91 -8.30 -4.22 2.91
CA VAL A 91 -9.28 -3.28 2.35
C VAL A 91 -9.02 -3.05 0.86
N PHE A 92 -7.75 -2.89 0.48
CA PHE A 92 -7.34 -2.69 -0.91
C PHE A 92 -7.72 -3.91 -1.78
N ASP A 93 -7.43 -5.13 -1.32
CA ASP A 93 -7.78 -6.36 -2.03
C ASP A 93 -9.30 -6.52 -2.20
N ILE A 94 -10.08 -6.24 -1.15
CA ILE A 94 -11.55 -6.32 -1.17
C ILE A 94 -12.10 -5.31 -2.18
N LEU A 95 -11.72 -4.04 -2.07
CA LEU A 95 -12.25 -2.99 -2.94
C LEU A 95 -11.88 -3.20 -4.41
N THR A 96 -10.62 -3.57 -4.70
CA THR A 96 -10.20 -3.87 -6.07
C THR A 96 -10.90 -5.09 -6.65
N LYS A 97 -11.21 -6.10 -5.83
CA LYS A 97 -12.00 -7.27 -6.23
C LYS A 97 -13.45 -6.90 -6.53
N LEU A 98 -14.08 -6.05 -5.70
CA LEU A 98 -15.45 -5.58 -5.89
C LEU A 98 -15.62 -4.75 -7.18
N VAL A 99 -14.66 -3.85 -7.46
CA VAL A 99 -14.66 -3.08 -8.71
C VAL A 99 -14.30 -3.94 -9.92
N GLY A 100 -13.50 -4.99 -9.71
CA GLY A 100 -13.07 -5.94 -10.71
C GLY A 100 -11.79 -5.51 -11.42
N TYR A 101 -10.84 -6.44 -11.59
CA TYR A 101 -9.49 -6.15 -12.07
C TYR A 101 -9.43 -5.46 -13.44
N LYS A 102 -10.35 -5.77 -14.35
CA LYS A 102 -10.43 -5.10 -15.66
C LYS A 102 -10.72 -3.60 -15.53
N ASN A 103 -11.60 -3.23 -14.60
CA ASN A 103 -11.93 -1.83 -14.34
C ASN A 103 -10.78 -1.12 -13.60
N SER A 104 -10.12 -1.84 -12.69
CA SER A 104 -9.01 -1.30 -11.88
C SER A 104 -7.70 -1.14 -12.67
N LEU A 105 -7.47 -1.91 -13.73
CA LEU A 105 -6.15 -1.96 -14.40
C LEU A 105 -6.19 -1.66 -15.91
N ASP A 106 -7.23 -2.08 -16.62
CA ASP A 106 -7.20 -2.09 -18.09
C ASP A 106 -7.87 -0.83 -18.69
N LYS A 107 -8.95 -0.34 -18.07
CA LYS A 107 -9.68 0.85 -18.57
C LYS A 107 -8.96 2.14 -18.19
N ARG A 108 -8.37 2.86 -19.16
CA ARG A 108 -7.45 3.98 -18.92
C ARG A 108 -7.88 5.00 -17.85
N VAL A 109 -9.10 5.54 -17.94
CA VAL A 109 -9.64 6.55 -17.01
C VAL A 109 -10.16 5.90 -15.73
N LEU A 110 -10.98 4.84 -15.88
CA LEU A 110 -11.59 4.16 -14.74
C LEU A 110 -10.56 3.51 -13.82
N SER A 111 -9.46 2.98 -14.37
CA SER A 111 -8.33 2.43 -13.62
C SER A 111 -7.70 3.50 -12.74
N THR A 112 -7.42 4.69 -13.29
CA THR A 112 -6.82 5.78 -12.51
C THR A 112 -7.76 6.23 -11.38
N ILE A 113 -9.04 6.45 -11.67
CA ILE A 113 -10.03 6.85 -10.66
C ILE A 113 -10.16 5.77 -9.57
N THR A 114 -10.29 4.51 -9.99
CA THR A 114 -10.45 3.37 -9.07
C THR A 114 -9.23 3.22 -8.17
N LEU A 115 -8.02 3.21 -8.73
CA LEU A 115 -6.81 3.01 -7.93
C LEU A 115 -6.58 4.19 -6.98
N LEU A 116 -6.84 5.43 -7.39
CA LEU A 116 -6.79 6.58 -6.48
C LEU A 116 -7.80 6.44 -5.33
N PHE A 117 -9.04 6.08 -5.65
CA PHE A 117 -10.10 5.91 -4.65
C PHE A 117 -9.79 4.77 -3.67
N VAL A 118 -9.40 3.60 -4.19
CA VAL A 118 -9.08 2.44 -3.34
C VAL A 118 -7.87 2.73 -2.45
N SER A 119 -6.82 3.37 -2.99
CA SER A 119 -5.67 3.78 -2.20
C SER A 119 -6.05 4.77 -1.11
N PHE A 120 -6.87 5.78 -1.43
CA PHE A 120 -7.35 6.76 -0.47
C PHE A 120 -8.11 6.07 0.69
N VAL A 121 -9.08 5.21 0.38
CA VAL A 121 -9.90 4.53 1.40
C VAL A 121 -9.04 3.56 2.23
N SER A 122 -8.15 2.80 1.57
CA SER A 122 -7.22 1.87 2.20
C SER A 122 -6.32 2.58 3.22
N THR A 123 -5.64 3.65 2.84
CA THR A 123 -4.70 4.32 3.75
C THR A 123 -5.41 5.23 4.76
N THR A 124 -6.60 5.75 4.46
CA THR A 124 -7.45 6.36 5.49
C THR A 124 -7.76 5.35 6.60
N THR A 125 -8.06 4.09 6.22
CA THR A 125 -8.30 3.00 7.18
C THR A 125 -7.05 2.74 8.03
N THR A 126 -5.86 2.71 7.41
CA THR A 126 -4.58 2.64 8.13
C THR A 126 -4.46 3.75 9.16
N GLY A 127 -4.67 5.01 8.75
CA GLY A 127 -4.49 6.16 9.64
C GLY A 127 -5.47 6.17 10.81
N VAL A 128 -6.71 5.71 10.60
CA VAL A 128 -7.68 5.53 11.70
C VAL A 128 -7.21 4.44 12.67
N ILE A 129 -6.76 3.29 12.17
CA ILE A 129 -6.30 2.17 13.01
C ILE A 129 -5.03 2.56 13.78
N ILE A 130 -4.03 3.10 13.09
CA ILE A 130 -2.78 3.54 13.70
C ILE A 130 -3.04 4.63 14.74
N GLY A 131 -3.81 5.65 14.36
CA GLY A 131 -4.13 6.76 15.23
C GLY A 131 -4.91 6.33 16.49
N SER A 132 -5.76 5.30 16.40
CA SER A 132 -6.62 4.88 17.50
C SER A 132 -5.92 3.93 18.46
N LEU A 133 -5.08 3.04 17.94
CA LEU A 133 -4.55 1.90 18.70
C LEU A 133 -3.07 2.05 19.06
N PHE A 134 -2.30 2.82 18.30
CA PHE A 134 -0.84 2.83 18.40
C PHE A 134 -0.26 4.21 18.70
N MET A 135 -1.06 5.28 18.62
CA MET A 135 -0.61 6.65 18.82
C MET A 135 -1.16 7.23 20.13
N ASN A 136 -0.37 8.10 20.76
CA ASN A 136 -0.82 8.86 21.93
C ASN A 136 -1.82 9.95 21.49
N SER A 137 -3.00 10.00 22.10
CA SER A 137 -4.07 10.94 21.72
C SER A 137 -3.72 12.40 21.97
N THR A 138 -2.97 12.70 23.04
CA THR A 138 -2.45 14.04 23.33
C THR A 138 -1.46 14.48 22.26
N PHE A 139 -0.54 13.58 21.86
CA PHE A 139 0.40 13.82 20.77
C PHE A 139 -0.32 14.11 19.44
N LEU A 140 -1.30 13.27 19.06
CA LEU A 140 -2.07 13.48 17.83
C LEU A 140 -2.85 14.80 17.83
N THR A 141 -3.44 15.15 18.97
CA THR A 141 -4.20 16.40 19.10
C THR A 141 -3.27 17.61 19.00
N ALA A 142 -2.13 17.58 19.69
CA ALA A 142 -1.17 18.69 19.70
C ALA A 142 -0.52 18.92 18.32
N LEU A 143 -0.16 17.85 17.61
CA LEU A 143 0.60 17.97 16.36
C LEU A 143 -0.28 18.05 15.11
N PHE A 144 -1.45 17.39 15.12
CA PHE A 144 -2.29 17.23 13.93
C PHE A 144 -3.71 17.76 14.12
N GLY A 145 -4.12 18.17 15.32
CA GLY A 145 -5.51 18.51 15.60
C GLY A 145 -6.43 17.28 15.72
N GLY A 146 -5.84 16.08 15.90
CA GLY A 146 -6.56 14.85 16.21
C GLY A 146 -6.53 13.80 15.09
N ILE A 147 -7.29 12.72 15.31
CA ILE A 147 -7.20 11.49 14.51
C ILE A 147 -7.64 11.68 13.05
N ALA A 148 -8.60 12.57 12.81
CA ALA A 148 -9.14 12.81 11.48
C ALA A 148 -8.07 13.39 10.54
N PHE A 149 -7.32 14.39 11.01
CA PHE A 149 -6.23 14.96 10.22
C PHE A 149 -5.09 13.97 10.02
N PHE A 150 -4.75 13.19 11.07
CA PHE A 150 -3.75 12.13 10.96
C PHE A 150 -4.14 11.08 9.91
N ALA A 151 -5.42 10.67 9.87
CA ALA A 151 -5.93 9.78 8.84
C ALA A 151 -5.86 10.39 7.43
N MET A 152 -6.11 11.70 7.31
CA MET A 152 -5.96 12.41 6.04
C MET A 152 -4.50 12.49 5.57
N LEU A 153 -3.51 12.57 6.48
CA LEU A 153 -2.09 12.49 6.12
C LEU A 153 -1.70 11.11 5.58
N HIS A 154 -2.29 10.04 6.12
CA HIS A 154 -2.14 8.71 5.52
C HIS A 154 -2.83 8.63 4.15
N ALA A 155 -4.00 9.25 4.01
CA ALA A 155 -4.74 9.32 2.74
C ALA A 155 -3.91 10.01 1.64
N THR A 156 -3.22 11.12 1.96
CA THR A 156 -2.36 11.82 0.99
C THR A 156 -1.16 10.97 0.58
N GLY A 157 -0.54 10.24 1.52
CA GLY A 157 0.50 9.26 1.20
C GLY A 157 0.01 8.14 0.30
N GLY A 158 -1.21 7.65 0.54
CA GLY A 158 -1.85 6.66 -0.33
C GLY A 158 -2.09 7.18 -1.74
N VAL A 159 -2.54 8.44 -1.88
CA VAL A 159 -2.69 9.09 -3.19
C VAL A 159 -1.35 9.26 -3.90
N ALA A 160 -0.30 9.68 -3.19
CA ALA A 160 1.04 9.81 -3.75
C ALA A 160 1.58 8.45 -4.24
N GLY A 161 1.46 7.40 -3.42
CA GLY A 161 1.82 6.04 -3.80
C GLY A 161 1.01 5.53 -4.99
N ALA A 162 -0.27 5.90 -5.07
CA ALA A 162 -1.13 5.56 -6.19
C ALA A 162 -0.67 6.19 -7.50
N ILE A 163 -0.34 7.49 -7.48
CA ILE A 163 0.18 8.19 -8.65
C ILE A 163 1.44 7.50 -9.16
N VAL A 164 2.40 7.22 -8.27
CA VAL A 164 3.64 6.53 -8.62
C VAL A 164 3.36 5.14 -9.20
N GLY A 165 2.52 4.35 -8.53
CA GLY A 165 2.16 2.99 -8.97
C GLY A 165 1.44 2.96 -10.32
N ILE A 166 0.51 3.89 -10.56
CA ILE A 166 -0.21 4.01 -11.83
C ILE A 166 0.74 4.39 -12.96
N VAL A 167 1.61 5.38 -12.75
CA VAL A 167 2.60 5.80 -13.75
C VAL A 167 3.54 4.65 -14.07
N LEU A 168 4.06 3.96 -13.05
CA LEU A 168 4.97 2.85 -13.24
C LEU A 168 4.30 1.70 -14.01
N THR A 169 3.15 1.22 -13.56
CA THR A 169 2.48 0.07 -14.20
C THR A 169 2.07 0.37 -15.64
N LYS A 170 1.58 1.59 -15.94
CA LYS A 170 1.25 2.01 -17.31
C LYS A 170 2.49 2.10 -18.20
N THR A 171 3.59 2.63 -17.69
CA THR A 171 4.85 2.73 -18.45
C THR A 171 5.48 1.36 -18.72
N LEU A 172 5.48 0.45 -17.73
CA LEU A 172 5.93 -0.93 -17.92
C LEU A 172 5.06 -1.69 -18.91
N SER A 173 3.72 -1.60 -18.80
CA SER A 173 2.81 -2.22 -19.77
C SER A 173 3.11 -1.77 -21.19
N ALA A 174 3.27 -0.46 -21.42
CA ALA A 174 3.60 0.07 -22.73
C ALA A 174 4.94 -0.49 -23.28
N ARG A 175 5.95 -0.66 -22.43
CA ARG A 175 7.25 -1.23 -22.83
C ARG A 175 7.17 -2.73 -23.15
N ILE A 176 6.43 -3.50 -22.35
CA ILE A 176 6.25 -4.94 -22.55
C ILE A 176 5.46 -5.20 -23.85
N ASP A 177 4.45 -4.39 -24.14
CA ASP A 177 3.65 -4.55 -25.35
C ASP A 177 4.44 -4.14 -26.60
N LEU A 178 5.29 -3.10 -26.52
CA LEU A 178 6.22 -2.75 -27.58
C LEU A 178 7.23 -3.86 -27.91
N GLN A 179 7.64 -4.67 -26.92
CA GLN A 179 8.56 -5.79 -27.14
C GLN A 179 7.92 -7.01 -27.83
N LYS A 180 6.59 -7.04 -27.94
CA LYS A 180 5.84 -8.15 -28.57
C LYS A 180 5.44 -7.86 -30.02
N MET A 181 5.63 -6.63 -30.50
CA MET A 181 5.40 -6.21 -31.88
C MET A 181 6.69 -6.33 -32.68
#